data_AF-A0A3M1V1T1-F1
#
_entry.id   AF-A0A3M1V1T1-F1
#
_cell.length_a   1.000
_cell.length_b   1.000
_cell.length_c   1.000
_cell.angle_alpha   90.00
_cell.angle_beta   90.00
_cell.angle_gamma   90.00
#
_symmetry.space_group_name_H-M   'P 1'
#
loop_
_entity.id
_entity.type
_entity.pdbx_description
1 polymer ?
#
loop_
_entity_poly.entity_id
_entity_poly.type
_entity_poly.pdbx_seq_one_letter_code
_entity_poly.pdbx_strand_id
1 'polypeptide(L)'
;MRQFPRRGLAKSLLAGALGGLLLGAGTAHAFSFDFGNDDYDYPPPWAVPYWGAPPAGYVPANPYLVRPLLPRGLRDELAAERKRFMEGHQEALNDLAAMLYGGKGFDRTEAIKLARKIEGGSGINLMRFFPPGSAPAWGSRALPSIWTRQEDFQAKADALGQAAAALAEELAKVPDPKQAIYLPKPNAPFECRDRDDPQCKVPVSPGVWEKFNKLSATCQGCHLGFRGYGWW
;
A
#
# COMPACT_ATOMS: atom_id res chain seq x y z
N MET A 1 8.09 -79.78 -33.66
CA MET A 1 9.05 -78.73 -34.07
C MET A 1 8.44 -77.38 -33.73
N ARG A 2 9.13 -76.57 -32.92
CA ARG A 2 8.69 -75.26 -32.41
C ARG A 2 9.10 -74.16 -33.38
N GLN A 3 8.20 -73.24 -33.73
CA GLN A 3 8.55 -71.96 -34.36
C GLN A 3 8.05 -70.82 -33.47
N PHE A 4 8.99 -70.02 -32.99
CA PHE A 4 8.76 -68.74 -32.32
C PHE A 4 8.80 -67.61 -33.36
N PRO A 5 7.89 -66.62 -33.33
CA PRO A 5 8.08 -65.39 -34.08
C PRO A 5 8.95 -64.39 -33.30
N ARG A 6 9.97 -63.87 -33.99
CA ARG A 6 10.85 -62.78 -33.55
C ARG A 6 10.07 -61.46 -33.52
N ARG A 7 10.06 -60.77 -32.37
CA ARG A 7 9.59 -59.37 -32.27
C ARG A 7 10.74 -58.43 -32.62
N GLY A 8 10.54 -57.60 -33.65
CA GLY A 8 11.43 -56.53 -34.05
C GLY A 8 11.30 -55.32 -33.12
N LEU A 9 12.45 -54.77 -32.72
CA LEU A 9 12.59 -53.51 -31.99
C LEU A 9 12.35 -52.33 -32.96
N ALA A 10 11.24 -51.61 -32.79
CA ALA A 10 11.07 -50.28 -33.36
C ALA A 10 11.62 -49.24 -32.36
N LYS A 11 12.70 -48.57 -32.76
CA LYS A 11 13.21 -47.36 -32.11
C LYS A 11 12.38 -46.18 -32.60
N SER A 12 11.63 -45.53 -31.70
CA SER A 12 11.03 -44.22 -31.96
C SER A 12 11.79 -43.17 -31.15
N LEU A 13 12.44 -42.29 -31.90
CA LEU A 13 13.05 -41.04 -31.44
C LEU A 13 11.98 -39.93 -31.36
N LEU A 14 12.26 -38.96 -30.49
CA LEU A 14 11.87 -37.54 -30.58
C LEU A 14 10.40 -37.14 -30.41
N ALA A 15 10.08 -36.64 -29.21
CA ALA A 15 9.28 -35.44 -28.92
C ALA A 15 9.62 -35.07 -27.47
N GLY A 16 9.93 -33.85 -27.06
CA GLY A 16 9.49 -32.54 -27.49
C GLY A 16 9.34 -31.74 -26.19
N ALA A 17 10.05 -30.63 -26.09
CA ALA A 17 10.17 -29.79 -24.90
C ALA A 17 8.82 -29.24 -24.39
N LEU A 18 8.70 -28.98 -23.08
CA LEU A 18 7.98 -27.83 -22.49
C LEU A 18 7.97 -27.92 -20.95
N GLY A 19 8.23 -26.79 -20.28
CA GLY A 19 7.78 -26.58 -18.91
C GLY A 19 8.84 -26.48 -17.81
N GLY A 20 9.99 -25.85 -18.05
CA GLY A 20 10.86 -25.39 -16.95
C GLY A 20 10.17 -24.26 -16.20
N LEU A 21 9.77 -24.53 -14.94
CA LEU A 21 9.23 -23.58 -13.98
C LEU A 21 10.12 -22.32 -13.90
N LEU A 22 9.60 -21.17 -14.33
CA LEU A 22 10.06 -19.88 -13.84
C LEU A 22 9.41 -19.63 -12.46
N LEU A 23 10.02 -20.19 -11.41
CA LEU A 23 9.85 -19.68 -10.05
C LEU A 23 10.64 -18.38 -9.95
N GLY A 24 10.09 -17.31 -10.52
CA GLY A 24 10.48 -15.96 -10.18
C GLY A 24 10.03 -15.68 -8.76
N ALA A 25 10.90 -15.94 -7.79
CA ALA A 25 10.77 -15.44 -6.43
C ALA A 25 10.92 -13.92 -6.47
N GLY A 26 9.85 -13.22 -6.86
CA GLY A 26 9.70 -11.82 -6.55
C GLY A 26 9.62 -11.74 -5.03
N THR A 27 10.67 -11.23 -4.39
CA THR A 27 10.65 -10.89 -2.98
C THR A 27 9.57 -9.83 -2.81
N ALA A 28 8.37 -10.27 -2.45
CA ALA A 28 7.32 -9.38 -1.98
C ALA A 28 7.82 -8.84 -0.63
N HIS A 29 8.56 -7.73 -0.68
CA HIS A 29 8.84 -6.94 0.49
C HIS A 29 7.47 -6.48 1.01
N ALA A 30 6.98 -7.14 2.06
CA ALA A 30 5.88 -6.63 2.85
C ALA A 30 6.39 -5.32 3.46
N PHE A 31 6.15 -4.21 2.77
CA PHE A 31 6.52 -2.89 3.22
C PHE A 31 5.72 -2.59 4.49
N SER A 32 6.37 -2.70 5.65
CA SER A 32 5.88 -2.09 6.87
C SER A 32 5.86 -0.58 6.63
N PHE A 33 4.66 0.00 6.49
CA PHE A 33 4.50 1.44 6.53
C PHE A 33 4.23 1.84 7.98
N ASP A 34 5.26 2.38 8.63
CA ASP A 34 5.15 3.03 9.92
C ASP A 34 5.00 4.56 9.71
N PHE A 35 3.95 5.15 10.26
CA PHE A 35 3.80 6.61 10.27
C PHE A 35 4.21 7.23 11.62
N GLY A 36 4.60 6.42 12.61
CA GLY A 36 5.09 6.85 13.92
C GLY A 36 3.98 7.36 14.85
N ASN A 37 4.06 6.97 16.12
CA ASN A 37 3.44 7.74 17.22
C ASN A 37 4.36 8.92 17.51
N ASP A 38 3.82 10.15 17.57
CA ASP A 38 4.61 11.37 17.77
C ASP A 38 5.01 11.60 19.25
N ASP A 39 4.97 10.57 20.08
CA ASP A 39 5.17 10.69 21.53
C ASP A 39 6.66 10.71 21.95
N TYR A 40 7.60 10.93 21.03
CA TYR A 40 9.02 11.02 21.37
C TYR A 40 9.54 12.46 21.43
N ASP A 41 10.17 12.72 22.57
CA ASP A 41 10.91 13.94 22.91
C ASP A 41 11.76 14.45 21.75
N TYR A 42 11.56 15.73 21.45
CA TYR A 42 12.38 16.52 20.55
C TYR A 42 13.88 16.26 20.82
N PRO A 43 14.68 15.81 19.86
CA PRO A 43 16.11 15.96 19.99
C PRO A 43 16.41 17.48 20.01
N PRO A 44 17.35 17.94 20.85
CA PRO A 44 17.65 19.36 20.98
C PRO A 44 18.05 19.93 19.61
N PRO A 45 17.82 21.24 19.36
CA PRO A 45 17.86 21.87 18.03
C PRO A 45 19.20 21.75 17.25
N TRP A 46 20.23 21.15 17.84
CA TRP A 46 21.54 20.90 17.24
C TRP A 46 21.74 19.47 16.69
N ALA A 47 20.81 18.55 16.90
CA ALA A 47 20.98 17.12 16.56
C ALA A 47 20.45 16.69 15.17
N VAL A 48 19.99 17.62 14.33
CA VAL A 48 19.56 17.33 12.95
C VAL A 48 20.71 17.57 11.95
N PRO A 49 21.14 16.56 11.16
CA PRO A 49 22.13 16.76 10.11
C PRO A 49 21.62 17.74 9.06
N TYR A 50 22.51 18.66 8.68
CA TYR A 50 22.36 19.83 7.84
C TYR A 50 22.01 19.50 6.37
N TRP A 51 20.85 18.90 6.11
CA TRP A 51 20.29 18.74 4.77
C TRP A 51 18.80 19.10 4.77
N GLY A 52 18.51 20.40 4.71
CA GLY A 52 17.21 20.91 4.28
C GLY A 52 16.46 21.83 5.25
N ALA A 53 16.88 21.94 6.50
CA ALA A 53 16.40 23.02 7.38
C ALA A 53 17.36 24.22 7.24
N PRO A 54 16.91 25.38 6.72
CA PRO A 54 17.79 26.54 6.64
C PRO A 54 18.23 26.99 8.05
N PRO A 55 19.48 27.46 8.22
CA PRO A 55 19.98 27.95 9.49
C PRO A 55 19.09 29.09 10.00
N ALA A 56 18.90 29.14 11.33
CA ALA A 56 17.95 29.99 12.07
C ALA A 56 18.16 31.52 11.95
N GLY A 57 18.83 32.01 10.91
CA GLY A 57 19.04 33.43 10.62
C GLY A 57 18.94 33.81 9.14
N TYR A 58 18.61 32.89 8.24
CA TYR A 58 18.39 33.21 6.82
C TYR A 58 16.93 32.89 6.47
N VAL A 59 16.09 33.93 6.41
CA VAL A 59 14.75 33.88 5.83
C VAL A 59 14.90 34.31 4.37
N PRO A 60 15.20 33.41 3.41
CA PRO A 60 15.08 33.81 2.01
C PRO A 60 13.62 34.23 1.79
N ALA A 61 13.42 35.32 1.06
CA ALA A 61 12.10 35.71 0.60
C ALA A 61 11.51 34.60 -0.30
N ASN A 62 10.86 33.60 0.31
CA ASN A 62 9.81 32.82 -0.32
C ASN A 62 8.77 32.38 0.73
N PRO A 63 7.94 33.33 1.20
CA PRO A 63 6.98 33.10 2.28
C PRO A 63 5.68 32.47 1.77
N TYR A 64 5.67 31.28 1.13
CA TYR A 64 4.41 30.74 0.53
C TYR A 64 3.59 31.83 -0.20
N LEU A 65 4.27 32.65 -1.00
CA LEU A 65 3.90 34.00 -1.44
C LEU A 65 2.37 34.28 -1.58
N VAL A 66 1.85 34.94 -0.54
CA VAL A 66 0.62 35.77 -0.47
C VAL A 66 -0.72 35.05 -0.69
N ARG A 67 -1.07 34.18 0.24
CA ARG A 67 -2.48 34.05 0.69
C ARG A 67 -2.53 34.29 2.19
N PRO A 68 -3.61 34.87 2.74
CA PRO A 68 -3.75 34.97 4.18
C PRO A 68 -3.56 33.57 4.77
N LEU A 69 -2.55 33.41 5.62
CA LEU A 69 -2.40 32.19 6.39
C LEU A 69 -3.64 32.06 7.27
N LEU A 70 -4.15 30.83 7.39
CA LEU A 70 -5.18 30.57 8.36
C LEU A 70 -4.65 30.89 9.78
N PRO A 71 -5.52 31.32 10.70
CA PRO A 71 -5.20 31.42 12.12
C PRO A 71 -4.41 30.20 12.60
N ARG A 72 -3.41 30.41 13.46
CA ARG A 72 -2.53 29.34 13.96
C ARG A 72 -3.32 28.16 14.51
N GLY A 73 -4.32 28.40 15.36
CA GLY A 73 -5.16 27.34 15.92
C GLY A 73 -5.81 26.45 14.87
N LEU A 74 -6.35 27.05 13.79
CA LEU A 74 -6.95 26.30 12.67
C LEU A 74 -5.92 25.49 11.88
N ARG A 75 -4.69 26.01 11.74
CA ARG A 75 -3.61 25.27 11.07
C ARG A 75 -3.15 24.07 11.88
N ASP A 76 -3.04 24.23 13.20
CA ASP A 76 -2.65 23.17 14.13
C ASP A 76 -3.73 22.08 14.17
N GLU A 77 -5.01 22.47 14.20
CA GLU A 77 -6.16 21.55 14.09
C GLU A 77 -6.14 20.77 12.78
N LEU A 78 -5.99 21.44 11.64
CA LEU A 78 -5.89 20.78 10.33
C LEU A 78 -4.67 19.85 10.25
N ALA A 79 -3.54 20.20 10.86
CA ALA A 79 -2.37 19.33 10.91
C ALA A 79 -2.67 18.03 11.68
N ALA A 80 -3.32 18.14 12.86
CA ALA A 80 -3.73 17.00 13.65
C ALA A 80 -4.78 16.13 12.93
N GLU A 81 -5.74 16.74 12.24
CA GLU A 81 -6.73 16.02 11.44
C GLU A 81 -6.12 15.26 10.27
N ARG A 82 -5.20 15.87 9.51
CA ARG A 82 -4.45 15.18 8.45
C ARG A 82 -3.74 13.94 8.97
N LYS A 83 -3.09 14.08 10.14
CA LYS A 83 -2.36 12.98 10.76
C LYS A 83 -3.29 11.82 11.08
N ARG A 84 -4.35 12.07 11.86
CA ARG A 84 -5.37 11.06 12.19
C ARG A 84 -5.96 10.40 10.95
N PHE A 85 -6.19 11.20 9.90
CA PHE A 85 -6.73 10.71 8.64
C PHE A 85 -5.77 9.76 7.91
N MET A 86 -4.46 10.08 7.91
CA MET A 86 -3.42 9.23 7.32
C MET A 86 -3.14 7.97 8.16
N GLU A 87 -3.18 8.06 9.49
CA GLU A 87 -3.12 6.90 10.39
C GLU A 87 -4.24 5.89 10.05
N GLY A 88 -5.46 6.38 9.82
CA GLY A 88 -6.57 5.50 9.41
C GLY A 88 -6.36 4.79 8.06
N HIS A 89 -5.59 5.38 7.13
CA HIS A 89 -5.19 4.74 5.87
C HIS A 89 -4.07 3.73 6.10
N GLN A 90 -3.10 4.06 6.94
CA GLN A 90 -2.02 3.15 7.33
C GLN A 90 -2.56 1.87 7.96
N GLU A 91 -3.43 2.00 8.96
CA GLU A 91 -4.07 0.86 9.63
C GLU A 91 -4.76 -0.05 8.59
N ALA A 92 -5.53 0.53 7.68
CA ALA A 92 -6.23 -0.22 6.65
C ALA A 92 -5.28 -0.93 5.68
N LEU A 93 -4.19 -0.26 5.27
CA LEU A 93 -3.19 -0.84 4.37
C LEU A 93 -2.38 -1.96 5.06
N ASN A 94 -2.02 -1.77 6.33
CA ASN A 94 -1.33 -2.77 7.14
C ASN A 94 -2.21 -4.00 7.37
N ASP A 95 -3.50 -3.80 7.63
CA ASP A 95 -4.45 -4.89 7.77
C ASP A 95 -4.66 -5.66 6.47
N LEU A 96 -4.77 -4.96 5.33
CA LEU A 96 -4.79 -5.58 4.00
C LEU A 96 -3.51 -6.39 3.74
N ALA A 97 -2.34 -5.82 4.05
CA ALA A 97 -1.06 -6.52 3.92
C ALA A 97 -1.03 -7.79 4.78
N ALA A 98 -1.44 -7.70 6.04
CA ALA A 98 -1.49 -8.84 6.94
C ALA A 98 -2.41 -9.95 6.41
N MET A 99 -3.57 -9.61 5.84
CA MET A 99 -4.47 -10.63 5.25
C MET A 99 -3.88 -11.26 3.98
N LEU A 100 -3.24 -10.48 3.11
CA LEU A 100 -2.75 -10.95 1.81
C LEU A 100 -1.41 -11.70 1.89
N TYR A 101 -0.58 -11.36 2.86
CA TYR A 101 0.74 -11.96 3.07
C TYR A 101 0.80 -12.93 4.25
N GLY A 102 -0.36 -13.30 4.81
CA GLY A 102 -0.47 -14.38 5.81
C GLY A 102 -0.10 -13.98 7.25
N GLY A 103 0.00 -12.68 7.55
CA GLY A 103 0.10 -12.17 8.92
C GLY A 103 -1.19 -12.36 9.74
N LYS A 104 -2.35 -12.45 9.06
CA LYS A 104 -3.63 -12.85 9.64
C LYS A 104 -4.50 -13.57 8.63
N GLY A 105 -5.56 -14.24 9.10
CA GLY A 105 -6.51 -14.91 8.20
C GLY A 105 -7.26 -13.92 7.30
N PHE A 106 -7.54 -14.35 6.07
CA PHE A 106 -8.15 -13.54 5.03
C PHE A 106 -9.67 -13.54 5.14
N ASP A 107 -10.22 -12.37 5.47
CA ASP A 107 -11.64 -12.08 5.38
C ASP A 107 -11.90 -11.20 4.15
N ARG A 108 -12.60 -11.75 3.14
CA ARG A 108 -12.90 -11.02 1.91
C ARG A 108 -13.73 -9.77 2.17
N THR A 109 -14.74 -9.87 3.03
CA THR A 109 -15.67 -8.77 3.30
C THR A 109 -14.92 -7.63 3.98
N GLU A 110 -14.10 -7.96 4.98
CA GLU A 110 -13.28 -6.95 5.65
C GLU A 110 -12.22 -6.37 4.70
N ALA A 111 -11.54 -7.19 3.89
CA ALA A 111 -10.57 -6.69 2.91
C ALA A 111 -11.20 -5.70 1.93
N ILE A 112 -12.40 -6.00 1.41
CA ILE A 112 -13.14 -5.06 0.54
C ILE A 112 -13.47 -3.78 1.31
N LYS A 113 -13.97 -3.88 2.55
CA LYS A 113 -14.29 -2.72 3.39
C LYS A 113 -13.07 -1.83 3.64
N LEU A 114 -11.90 -2.41 3.91
CA LEU A 114 -10.66 -1.66 4.11
C LEU A 114 -10.21 -0.95 2.83
N ALA A 115 -10.28 -1.62 1.68
CA ALA A 115 -9.98 -0.98 0.39
C ALA A 115 -10.95 0.18 0.09
N ARG A 116 -12.26 -0.01 0.34
CA ARG A 116 -13.27 1.04 0.20
C ARG A 116 -13.11 2.18 1.21
N LYS A 117 -12.59 1.92 2.41
CA LYS A 117 -12.22 2.98 3.39
C LYS A 117 -11.14 3.89 2.81
N ILE A 118 -10.10 3.31 2.19
CA ILE A 118 -9.03 4.07 1.54
C ILE A 118 -9.57 4.87 0.35
N GLU A 119 -10.37 4.24 -0.51
CA GLU A 119 -11.03 4.92 -1.63
C GLU A 119 -11.88 6.10 -1.17
N GLY A 120 -12.75 5.89 -0.18
CA GLY A 120 -13.60 6.94 0.38
C GLY A 120 -12.80 8.05 1.05
N GLY A 121 -11.57 7.78 1.48
CA GLY A 121 -10.63 8.76 2.01
C GLY A 121 -9.75 9.45 0.96
N SER A 122 -9.89 9.12 -0.31
CA SER A 122 -9.01 9.61 -1.38
C SER A 122 -9.59 10.83 -2.11
N GLY A 123 -8.87 11.32 -3.13
CA GLY A 123 -9.31 12.42 -3.98
C GLY A 123 -9.74 13.66 -3.20
N ILE A 124 -10.94 14.17 -3.47
CA ILE A 124 -11.46 15.39 -2.83
C ILE A 124 -11.56 15.29 -1.30
N ASN A 125 -11.82 14.09 -0.76
CA ASN A 125 -11.92 13.87 0.69
C ASN A 125 -10.58 13.98 1.41
N LEU A 126 -9.48 13.69 0.71
CA LEU A 126 -8.13 14.00 1.19
C LEU A 126 -7.84 15.50 1.05
N MET A 127 -8.21 16.08 -0.08
CA MET A 127 -7.85 17.44 -0.45
C MET A 127 -8.47 18.50 0.45
N ARG A 128 -9.64 18.24 1.04
CA ARG A 128 -10.30 19.14 2.00
C ARG A 128 -9.43 19.50 3.20
N PHE A 129 -8.46 18.65 3.55
CA PHE A 129 -7.55 18.90 4.66
C PHE A 129 -6.41 19.86 4.30
N PHE A 130 -6.21 20.18 3.02
CA PHE A 130 -5.13 21.03 2.53
C PHE A 130 -5.65 22.33 1.89
N PRO A 131 -6.54 23.11 2.55
CA PRO A 131 -7.04 24.33 1.96
C PRO A 131 -5.92 25.37 1.77
N PRO A 132 -6.11 26.37 0.89
CA PRO A 132 -5.17 27.48 0.78
C PRO A 132 -4.93 28.15 2.15
N GLY A 133 -3.68 28.48 2.47
CA GLY A 133 -3.31 29.09 3.76
C GLY A 133 -3.16 28.11 4.93
N SER A 134 -3.38 26.80 4.72
CA SER A 134 -3.23 25.76 5.73
C SER A 134 -1.84 25.12 5.78
N ALA A 135 -0.85 25.77 5.17
CA ALA A 135 0.55 25.37 5.24
C ALA A 135 0.90 25.17 6.73
N PRO A 136 1.48 24.01 7.08
CA PRO A 136 1.51 23.59 8.45
C PRO A 136 2.40 24.49 9.30
N ALA A 137 2.07 24.54 10.58
CA ALA A 137 2.97 25.03 11.60
C ALA A 137 4.03 23.98 11.94
N TRP A 138 4.82 24.25 12.97
CA TRP A 138 5.84 23.34 13.51
C TRP A 138 5.30 21.90 13.74
N GLY A 139 6.13 20.88 13.50
CA GLY A 139 5.82 19.47 13.78
C GLY A 139 5.18 18.66 12.64
N SER A 140 4.65 19.30 11.60
CA SER A 140 4.09 18.58 10.44
C SER A 140 5.16 18.17 9.43
N ARG A 141 5.04 16.96 8.88
CA ARG A 141 5.84 16.49 7.74
C ARG A 141 5.25 16.85 6.37
N ALA A 142 4.08 17.47 6.29
CA ALA A 142 3.53 17.94 5.01
C ALA A 142 4.45 19.00 4.38
N LEU A 143 4.92 18.76 3.15
CA LEU A 143 5.85 19.66 2.47
C LEU A 143 5.15 20.88 1.87
N PRO A 144 5.85 22.03 1.76
CA PRO A 144 5.34 23.21 1.08
C PRO A 144 4.82 22.95 -0.34
N SER A 145 5.40 21.94 -1.00
CA SER A 145 5.07 21.53 -2.37
C SER A 145 3.61 21.15 -2.58
N ILE A 146 2.87 20.79 -1.53
CA ILE A 146 1.43 20.53 -1.61
C ILE A 146 0.67 21.78 -2.07
N TRP A 147 1.01 22.95 -1.52
CA TRP A 147 0.32 24.19 -1.85
C TRP A 147 0.82 24.84 -3.15
N THR A 148 2.06 24.56 -3.56
CA THR A 148 2.61 25.08 -4.82
C THR A 148 2.34 24.18 -6.02
N ARG A 149 2.01 22.90 -5.81
CA ARG A 149 1.68 21.92 -6.86
C ARG A 149 0.37 21.20 -6.53
N GLN A 150 -0.70 21.96 -6.31
CA GLN A 150 -2.00 21.41 -5.91
C GLN A 150 -2.59 20.45 -6.96
N GLU A 151 -2.39 20.73 -8.25
CA GLU A 151 -2.85 19.84 -9.33
C GLU A 151 -2.16 18.47 -9.27
N ASP A 152 -0.83 18.45 -9.10
CA ASP A 152 -0.07 17.20 -8.94
C ASP A 152 -0.51 16.43 -7.68
N PHE A 153 -0.76 17.16 -6.58
CA PHE A 153 -1.21 16.55 -5.33
C PHE A 153 -2.62 15.96 -5.48
N GLN A 154 -3.54 16.69 -6.10
CA GLN A 154 -4.88 16.22 -6.45
C GLN A 154 -4.81 14.97 -7.34
N ALA A 155 -4.02 14.99 -8.40
CA ALA A 155 -3.86 13.84 -9.29
C ALA A 155 -3.36 12.59 -8.54
N LYS A 156 -2.46 12.74 -7.56
CA LYS A 156 -2.04 11.63 -6.70
C LYS A 156 -3.12 11.17 -5.73
N ALA A 157 -3.89 12.09 -5.16
CA ALA A 157 -5.04 11.77 -4.32
C ALA A 157 -6.11 11.00 -5.10
N ASP A 158 -6.37 11.36 -6.36
CA ASP A 158 -7.32 10.65 -7.23
C ASP A 158 -6.78 9.28 -7.64
N ALA A 159 -5.48 9.19 -7.95
CA ALA A 159 -4.83 7.92 -8.27
C ALA A 159 -4.89 6.92 -7.09
N LEU A 160 -4.76 7.38 -5.85
CA LEU A 160 -4.97 6.57 -4.64
C LEU A 160 -6.39 5.98 -4.62
N GLY A 161 -7.39 6.82 -4.87
CA GLY A 161 -8.80 6.40 -4.91
C GLY A 161 -9.07 5.37 -5.99
N GLN A 162 -8.57 5.61 -7.21
CA GLN A 162 -8.70 4.68 -8.33
C GLN A 162 -8.01 3.34 -8.06
N ALA A 163 -6.81 3.36 -7.47
CA ALA A 163 -6.10 2.14 -7.12
C ALA A 163 -6.82 1.34 -6.02
N ALA A 164 -7.39 2.03 -5.03
CA ALA A 164 -8.16 1.41 -3.95
C ALA A 164 -9.47 0.80 -4.45
N ALA A 165 -10.18 1.51 -5.34
CA ALA A 165 -11.37 1.01 -6.02
C ALA A 165 -11.06 -0.26 -6.83
N ALA A 166 -9.98 -0.23 -7.63
CA ALA A 166 -9.55 -1.38 -8.42
C ALA A 166 -9.16 -2.60 -7.55
N LEU A 167 -8.53 -2.37 -6.39
CA LEU A 167 -8.27 -3.43 -5.42
C LEU A 167 -9.57 -4.00 -4.86
N ALA A 168 -10.52 -3.16 -4.47
CA ALA A 168 -11.81 -3.60 -3.94
C ALA A 168 -12.60 -4.43 -4.97
N GLU A 169 -12.60 -4.02 -6.24
CA GLU A 169 -13.19 -4.77 -7.35
C GLU A 169 -12.52 -6.13 -7.56
N GLU A 170 -11.19 -6.18 -7.51
CA GLU A 170 -10.44 -7.43 -7.66
C GLU A 170 -10.70 -8.39 -6.49
N LEU A 171 -10.78 -7.88 -5.27
CA LEU A 171 -11.11 -8.65 -4.07
C LEU A 171 -12.54 -9.23 -4.12
N ALA A 172 -13.47 -8.54 -4.80
CA ALA A 172 -14.85 -8.97 -4.95
C ALA A 172 -15.06 -10.09 -5.99
N LYS A 173 -14.06 -10.35 -6.85
CA LYS A 173 -14.17 -11.41 -7.86
C LYS A 173 -14.22 -12.79 -7.21
N VAL A 174 -15.04 -13.66 -7.80
CA VAL A 174 -14.99 -15.10 -7.56
C VAL A 174 -14.06 -15.69 -8.62
N PRO A 175 -12.83 -16.11 -8.27
CA PRO A 175 -11.88 -16.63 -9.24
C PRO A 175 -12.30 -18.03 -9.73
N ASP A 176 -11.85 -18.40 -10.94
CA ASP A 176 -11.89 -19.80 -11.39
C ASP A 176 -11.11 -20.66 -10.38
N PRO A 177 -11.69 -21.76 -9.84
CA PRO A 177 -11.01 -22.66 -8.92
C PRO A 177 -9.63 -23.14 -9.40
N LYS A 178 -9.39 -23.22 -10.71
CA LYS A 178 -8.12 -23.64 -11.32
C LYS A 178 -7.04 -22.56 -11.27
N GLN A 179 -7.43 -21.30 -11.11
CA GLN A 179 -6.54 -20.14 -11.08
C GLN A 179 -6.52 -19.46 -9.71
N ALA A 180 -7.42 -19.85 -8.79
CA ALA A 180 -7.54 -19.26 -7.48
C ALA A 180 -6.30 -19.50 -6.61
N ILE A 181 -5.91 -18.48 -5.86
CA ILE A 181 -4.97 -18.60 -4.75
C ILE A 181 -5.77 -18.76 -3.47
N TYR A 182 -5.45 -19.76 -2.66
CA TYR A 182 -6.21 -20.10 -1.47
C TYR A 182 -5.53 -19.53 -0.22
N LEU A 183 -6.16 -18.52 0.39
CA LEU A 183 -5.68 -17.90 1.63
C LEU A 183 -6.35 -18.51 2.86
N PRO A 184 -5.68 -18.61 4.02
CA PRO A 184 -6.29 -19.14 5.24
C PRO A 184 -7.47 -18.28 5.68
N LYS A 185 -8.56 -18.89 6.16
CA LYS A 185 -9.67 -18.15 6.78
C LYS A 185 -9.27 -17.51 8.12
N PRO A 186 -9.92 -16.41 8.54
CA PRO A 186 -9.80 -15.91 9.91
C PRO A 186 -10.27 -16.99 10.89
N ASN A 187 -9.54 -17.14 11.99
CA ASN A 187 -9.86 -18.09 13.08
C ASN A 187 -10.04 -19.55 12.61
N ALA A 188 -9.36 -19.94 11.53
CA ALA A 188 -9.37 -21.33 11.09
C ALA A 188 -8.88 -22.24 12.23
N PRO A 189 -9.58 -23.35 12.54
CA PRO A 189 -9.15 -24.34 13.53
C PRO A 189 -7.68 -24.73 13.34
N PHE A 190 -6.98 -25.13 14.40
CA PHE A 190 -5.58 -25.56 14.29
C PHE A 190 -5.38 -26.66 13.23
N GLU A 191 -6.37 -27.55 13.08
CA GLU A 191 -6.41 -28.63 12.08
C GLU A 191 -6.38 -28.14 10.62
N CYS A 192 -6.77 -26.88 10.39
CA CYS A 192 -6.73 -26.23 9.07
C CYS A 192 -5.33 -25.80 8.64
N ARG A 193 -4.36 -25.81 9.57
CA ARG A 193 -3.02 -25.25 9.32
C ARG A 193 -2.23 -26.06 8.29
N ASP A 194 -2.41 -27.38 8.29
CA ASP A 194 -1.65 -28.30 7.44
C ASP A 194 -2.53 -29.04 6.40
N ARG A 195 -3.84 -28.73 6.35
CA ARG A 195 -4.78 -29.36 5.42
C ARG A 195 -5.12 -28.45 4.25
N ASP A 196 -5.08 -29.02 3.04
CA ASP A 196 -5.71 -28.45 1.84
C ASP A 196 -7.23 -28.66 1.87
N ASP A 197 -7.88 -28.20 2.93
CA ASP A 197 -9.33 -28.27 3.08
C ASP A 197 -9.98 -26.99 2.53
N PRO A 198 -10.89 -27.07 1.53
CA PRO A 198 -11.65 -25.93 1.03
C PRO A 198 -12.44 -25.18 2.10
N GLN A 199 -12.81 -25.85 3.20
CA GLN A 199 -13.50 -25.23 4.34
C GLN A 199 -12.59 -24.31 5.15
N CYS A 200 -11.28 -24.49 5.05
CA CYS A 200 -10.26 -23.75 5.80
C CYS A 200 -9.68 -22.55 5.04
N LYS A 201 -9.97 -22.46 3.74
CA LYS A 201 -9.35 -21.47 2.85
C LYS A 201 -10.39 -20.63 2.09
N VAL A 202 -9.98 -19.46 1.65
CA VAL A 202 -10.77 -18.54 0.84
C VAL A 202 -10.09 -18.41 -0.52
N PRO A 203 -10.79 -18.67 -1.63
CA PRO A 203 -10.22 -18.50 -2.96
C PRO A 203 -10.15 -17.01 -3.32
N VAL A 204 -8.98 -16.55 -3.76
CA VAL A 204 -8.72 -15.16 -4.12
C VAL A 204 -8.13 -15.09 -5.53
N SER A 205 -8.47 -14.03 -6.27
CA SER A 205 -7.90 -13.81 -7.60
C SER A 205 -6.39 -13.57 -7.52
N PRO A 206 -5.56 -14.17 -8.40
CA PRO A 206 -4.13 -13.86 -8.48
C PRO A 206 -3.82 -12.37 -8.70
N GLY A 207 -4.75 -11.65 -9.33
CA GLY A 207 -4.61 -10.21 -9.60
C GLY A 207 -4.59 -9.33 -8.34
N VAL A 208 -5.00 -9.86 -7.18
CA VAL A 208 -5.11 -9.06 -5.95
C VAL A 208 -3.76 -8.48 -5.50
N TRP A 209 -2.65 -9.23 -5.63
CA TRP A 209 -1.33 -8.73 -5.27
C TRP A 209 -0.86 -7.61 -6.18
N GLU A 210 -1.14 -7.69 -7.49
CA GLU A 210 -0.85 -6.61 -8.43
C GLU A 210 -1.60 -5.33 -8.03
N LYS A 211 -2.91 -5.43 -7.72
CA LYS A 211 -3.72 -4.27 -7.31
C LYS A 211 -3.28 -3.71 -5.97
N PHE A 212 -2.97 -4.57 -5.00
CA PHE A 212 -2.46 -4.16 -3.70
C PHE A 212 -1.12 -3.43 -3.82
N ASN A 213 -0.18 -3.97 -4.62
CA ASN A 213 1.11 -3.33 -4.85
C ASN A 213 0.96 -1.99 -5.58
N LYS A 214 0.04 -1.90 -6.55
CA LYS A 214 -0.28 -0.64 -7.21
C LYS A 214 -0.83 0.39 -6.23
N LEU A 215 -1.75 -0.01 -5.34
CA LEU A 215 -2.27 0.85 -4.27
C LEU A 215 -1.14 1.34 -3.36
N SER A 216 -0.31 0.42 -2.84
CA SER A 216 0.85 0.74 -2.01
C SER A 216 1.82 1.73 -2.69
N ALA A 217 2.08 1.54 -3.99
CA ALA A 217 2.93 2.43 -4.78
C ALA A 217 2.36 3.86 -4.88
N THR A 218 1.03 4.05 -4.85
CA THR A 218 0.45 5.40 -4.81
C THR A 218 0.77 6.14 -3.51
N CYS A 219 0.78 5.44 -2.37
CA CYS A 219 1.20 5.99 -1.07
C CYS A 219 2.65 6.46 -1.12
N GLN A 220 3.55 5.60 -1.59
CA GLN A 220 4.97 5.93 -1.74
C GLN A 220 5.18 7.10 -2.71
N GLY A 221 4.52 7.08 -3.86
CA GLY A 221 4.63 8.12 -4.87
C GLY A 221 4.13 9.49 -4.40
N CYS A 222 3.14 9.52 -3.50
CA CYS A 222 2.70 10.75 -2.85
C CYS A 222 3.72 11.22 -1.81
N HIS A 223 4.19 10.32 -0.94
CA HIS A 223 5.15 10.65 0.11
C HIS A 223 6.45 11.23 -0.44
N LEU A 224 7.00 10.67 -1.52
CA LEU A 224 8.22 11.16 -2.14
C LEU A 224 8.13 12.62 -2.62
N GLY A 225 6.94 13.08 -3.01
CA GLY A 225 6.73 14.44 -3.52
C GLY A 225 6.24 15.44 -2.47
N PHE A 226 5.58 14.97 -1.42
CA PHE A 226 4.71 15.80 -0.58
C PHE A 226 4.87 15.57 0.93
N ARG A 227 5.71 14.63 1.37
CA ARG A 227 6.02 14.38 2.78
C ARG A 227 7.53 14.49 3.02
N GLY A 228 7.92 15.28 4.01
CA GLY A 228 9.30 15.47 4.41
C GLY A 228 9.88 14.21 5.03
N TYR A 229 11.20 14.08 4.93
CA TYR A 229 11.95 13.02 5.60
C TYR A 229 11.82 13.18 7.12
N GLY A 230 11.63 12.06 7.80
CA GLY A 230 11.77 11.93 9.24
C GLY A 230 12.29 10.53 9.52
N TRP A 231 13.23 10.41 10.45
CA TRP A 231 13.71 9.11 10.89
C TRP A 231 12.56 8.36 11.56
N TRP A 232 12.49 7.07 11.22
CA TRP A 232 11.59 6.04 11.75
C TRP A 232 11.89 5.74 13.21
#